data_AF-A0A7C5S4H4-F1
#
_entry.id   AF-A0A7C5S4H4-F1
#
_cell.length_a   1.000
_cell.length_b   1.000
_cell.length_c   1.000
_cell.angle_alpha   90.00
_cell.angle_beta   90.00
_cell.angle_gamma   90.00
#
_symmetry.space_group_name_H-M   'P 1'
#
loop_
_entity.id
_entity.type
_entity.pdbx_description
1 polymer ?
#
loop_
_entity_poly.entity_id
_entity_poly.type
_entity_poly.pdbx_seq_one_letter_code
_entity_poly.pdbx_strand_id
1 'polypeptide(L)'
;MRRAGRKLLITGKERCNITNNSPKSVFYKNIFPQGRFLKHAFDAFFTKNILKIIHNQGVATITERGDRIFPFSNLAADVVNAIMRWMGKKNIEILYEAKVSGLLMKEGAVVGIRAMVNGINKEIFGKRGIICIGGKSYPATGSNGDGYALAKPAGHAIRICQ
;
A
#
# COMPACT_ATOMS: atom_id res chain seq x y z
N MET A 1 13.59 3.31 6.46
CA MET A 1 13.11 1.92 6.64
C MET A 1 13.97 0.99 5.81
N ARG A 2 14.34 -0.18 6.34
CA ARG A 2 15.31 -1.11 5.69
C ARG A 2 14.68 -2.24 4.85
N ARG A 3 13.36 -2.41 4.89
CA ARG A 3 12.65 -3.43 4.10
C ARG A 3 11.22 -3.00 3.78
N ALA A 4 10.69 -3.48 2.67
CA ALA A 4 9.31 -3.30 2.27
C ALA A 4 8.35 -4.19 3.10
N GLY A 5 7.06 -3.84 3.07
CA GLY A 5 5.98 -4.70 3.57
C GLY A 5 5.91 -4.93 5.08
N ARG A 6 6.59 -4.14 5.92
CA ARG A 6 6.66 -4.36 7.38
C ARG A 6 5.30 -4.55 8.05
N LYS A 7 4.29 -3.75 7.67
CA LYS A 7 2.94 -3.89 8.21
C LYS A 7 2.23 -5.13 7.67
N LEU A 8 2.44 -5.46 6.40
CA LEU A 8 1.85 -6.64 5.77
C LEU A 8 2.30 -7.93 6.49
N LEU A 9 3.57 -7.99 6.90
CA LEU A 9 4.16 -9.12 7.63
C LEU A 9 3.47 -9.45 8.96
N ILE A 10 2.84 -8.48 9.61
CA ILE A 10 2.16 -8.69 10.90
C ILE A 10 0.64 -8.87 10.75
N THR A 11 0.10 -8.72 9.54
CA THR A 11 -1.35 -8.88 9.31
C THR A 11 -1.79 -10.35 9.42
N GLY A 12 -3.04 -10.56 9.85
CA GLY A 12 -3.60 -11.91 9.95
C GLY A 12 -2.83 -12.81 10.92
N LYS A 13 -2.26 -12.24 12.00
CA LYS A 13 -1.35 -12.95 12.92
C LYS A 13 -0.17 -13.56 12.18
N GLU A 14 0.51 -12.74 11.38
CA GLU A 14 1.69 -13.10 10.57
C GLU A 14 1.41 -14.07 9.40
N ARG A 15 0.14 -14.40 9.17
CA ARG A 15 -0.28 -15.25 8.04
C ARG A 15 -0.62 -14.48 6.78
N CYS A 16 -0.87 -13.16 6.89
CA CYS A 16 -1.41 -12.31 5.84
C CYS A 16 -2.81 -12.74 5.35
N ASN A 17 -3.84 -12.07 5.85
CA ASN A 17 -5.17 -12.13 5.24
C ASN A 17 -5.13 -11.28 3.96
N ILE A 18 -4.82 -11.91 2.83
CA ILE A 18 -4.50 -11.26 1.54
C ILE A 18 -5.68 -10.44 1.03
N THR A 19 -6.86 -11.05 1.04
CA THR A 19 -8.10 -10.49 0.49
C THR A 19 -9.32 -11.30 0.96
N ASN A 20 -10.49 -11.07 0.37
CA ASN A 20 -11.73 -11.77 0.69
C ASN A 20 -12.49 -12.18 -0.58
N ASN A 21 -13.12 -13.36 -0.56
CA ASN A 21 -13.88 -13.93 -1.69
C ASN A 21 -15.35 -13.48 -1.76
N SER A 22 -15.80 -12.65 -0.81
CA SER A 22 -17.14 -12.07 -0.81
C SER A 22 -17.42 -11.20 -2.05
N PRO A 23 -18.69 -11.05 -2.46
CA PRO A 23 -19.06 -10.14 -3.54
C PRO A 23 -18.81 -8.67 -3.14
N LYS A 24 -18.61 -7.79 -4.13
CA LYS A 24 -18.37 -6.34 -3.94
C LYS A 24 -19.40 -5.65 -3.04
N SER A 25 -20.67 -6.11 -3.09
CA SER A 25 -21.75 -5.60 -2.24
C SER A 25 -21.46 -5.73 -0.74
N VAL A 26 -20.78 -6.79 -0.32
CA VAL A 26 -20.34 -6.99 1.08
C VAL A 26 -19.20 -6.03 1.42
N PHE A 27 -18.25 -5.80 0.51
CA PHE A 27 -17.18 -4.83 0.73
C PHE A 27 -17.72 -3.41 0.90
N TYR A 28 -18.69 -3.00 0.06
CA TYR A 28 -19.28 -1.65 0.17
C TYR A 28 -19.97 -1.41 1.51
N LYS A 29 -20.50 -2.47 2.15
CA LYS A 29 -21.13 -2.40 3.48
C LYS A 29 -20.11 -2.39 4.61
N ASN A 30 -18.98 -3.06 4.45
CA ASN A 30 -17.99 -3.27 5.52
C ASN A 30 -16.80 -2.29 5.47
N ILE A 31 -16.70 -1.43 4.45
CA ILE A 31 -15.67 -0.39 4.35
C ILE A 31 -16.29 0.96 4.75
N PHE A 32 -15.88 1.45 5.90
CA PHE A 32 -16.31 2.74 6.46
C PHE A 32 -15.27 3.85 6.18
N PRO A 33 -15.68 5.13 6.03
CA PRO A 33 -17.06 5.64 5.98
C PRO A 33 -17.74 5.54 4.61
N GLN A 34 -16.95 5.40 3.53
CA GLN A 34 -17.46 5.55 2.17
C GLN A 34 -17.05 4.38 1.27
N GLY A 35 -17.54 3.17 1.55
CA GLY A 35 -17.23 1.99 0.73
C GLY A 35 -17.53 2.17 -0.77
N ARG A 36 -18.56 2.94 -1.14
CA ARG A 36 -18.91 3.24 -2.54
C ARG A 36 -17.85 4.05 -3.29
N PHE A 37 -16.99 4.79 -2.60
CA PHE A 37 -15.85 5.49 -3.21
C PHE A 37 -14.96 4.53 -4.02
N LEU A 38 -14.88 3.26 -3.58
CA LEU A 38 -14.04 2.23 -4.20
C LEU A 38 -14.71 1.54 -5.41
N LYS A 39 -15.91 1.95 -5.84
CA LYS A 39 -16.65 1.28 -6.93
C LYS A 39 -15.78 1.12 -8.18
N HIS A 40 -15.29 2.24 -8.72
CA HIS A 40 -14.46 2.23 -9.94
C HIS A 40 -13.15 1.47 -9.77
N ALA A 41 -12.53 1.57 -8.58
CA ALA A 41 -11.31 0.82 -8.28
C ALA A 41 -11.58 -0.70 -8.29
N PHE A 42 -12.66 -1.17 -7.66
CA PHE A 42 -13.04 -2.59 -7.67
C PHE A 42 -13.55 -3.08 -9.03
N ASP A 43 -14.07 -2.20 -9.88
CA ASP A 43 -14.42 -2.56 -11.26
C ASP A 43 -13.17 -2.80 -12.12
N ALA A 44 -12.14 -1.98 -11.93
CA ALA A 44 -10.86 -2.14 -12.64
C ALA A 44 -9.98 -3.27 -12.07
N PHE A 45 -9.96 -3.45 -10.74
CA PHE A 45 -9.05 -4.36 -10.06
C PHE A 45 -9.63 -4.87 -8.73
N PHE A 46 -9.83 -6.18 -8.62
CA PHE A 46 -10.45 -6.81 -7.44
C PHE A 46 -9.77 -8.13 -7.04
N THR A 47 -10.43 -8.93 -6.20
CA THR A 47 -9.94 -10.20 -5.64
C THR A 47 -9.28 -11.10 -6.69
N LYS A 48 -9.94 -11.36 -7.83
CA LYS A 48 -9.38 -12.23 -8.87
C LYS A 48 -8.07 -11.69 -9.45
N ASN A 49 -7.93 -10.39 -9.60
CA ASN A 49 -6.70 -9.77 -10.11
C ASN A 49 -5.56 -9.87 -9.10
N ILE A 50 -5.85 -9.66 -7.81
CA ILE A 50 -4.89 -9.84 -6.71
C ILE A 50 -4.37 -11.28 -6.72
N LEU A 51 -5.28 -12.26 -6.71
CA LEU A 51 -4.91 -13.67 -6.68
C LEU A 51 -4.11 -14.08 -7.91
N LYS A 52 -4.47 -13.59 -9.11
CA LYS A 52 -3.69 -13.82 -10.32
C LYS A 52 -2.24 -13.37 -10.17
N ILE A 53 -1.98 -12.19 -9.57
CA ILE A 53 -0.61 -11.73 -9.33
C ILE A 53 0.11 -12.67 -8.35
N ILE A 54 -0.51 -12.99 -7.22
CA ILE A 54 0.08 -13.83 -6.17
C ILE A 54 0.39 -15.24 -6.68
N HIS A 55 -0.56 -15.88 -7.37
CA HIS A 55 -0.42 -17.21 -7.97
C HIS A 55 0.65 -17.22 -9.06
N ASN A 56 0.72 -16.19 -9.91
CA ASN A 56 1.77 -16.06 -10.93
C ASN A 56 3.19 -15.89 -10.35
N GLN A 57 3.31 -15.59 -9.05
CA GLN A 57 4.59 -15.58 -8.34
C GLN A 57 4.83 -16.85 -7.51
N GLY A 58 4.03 -17.89 -7.69
CA GLY A 58 4.21 -19.21 -7.08
C GLY A 58 3.65 -19.35 -5.66
N VAL A 59 2.77 -18.45 -5.23
CA VAL A 59 2.15 -18.55 -3.89
C VAL A 59 0.73 -19.06 -4.02
N ALA A 60 0.49 -20.31 -3.63
CA ALA A 60 -0.86 -20.87 -3.53
C ALA A 60 -1.65 -20.21 -2.39
N THR A 61 -2.98 -20.23 -2.48
CA THR A 61 -3.86 -19.60 -1.49
C THR A 61 -4.99 -20.54 -1.07
N ILE A 62 -5.47 -20.38 0.17
CA ILE A 62 -6.61 -21.10 0.73
C ILE A 62 -7.68 -20.11 1.20
N THR A 63 -8.94 -20.44 0.98
CA THR A 63 -10.09 -19.69 1.52
C THR A 63 -10.51 -20.31 2.83
N GLU A 64 -10.62 -19.50 3.88
CA GLU A 64 -11.03 -19.90 5.22
C GLU A 64 -12.38 -19.28 5.59
N ARG A 65 -12.86 -19.59 6.81
CA ARG A 65 -14.08 -19.03 7.40
C ARG A 65 -14.16 -17.50 7.20
N GLY A 66 -15.35 -17.07 6.78
CA GLY A 66 -15.66 -15.68 6.49
C GLY A 66 -15.08 -15.20 5.16
N ASP A 67 -14.87 -16.11 4.21
CA ASP A 67 -14.30 -15.85 2.87
C ASP A 67 -12.91 -15.22 2.88
N ARG A 68 -12.17 -15.35 3.99
CA ARG A 68 -10.83 -14.77 4.14
C ARG A 68 -9.83 -15.62 3.36
N ILE A 69 -8.94 -14.99 2.61
CA ILE A 69 -7.97 -15.69 1.77
C ILE A 69 -6.57 -15.50 2.33
N PHE A 70 -5.90 -16.62 2.60
CA PHE A 70 -4.54 -16.68 3.15
C PHE A 70 -3.60 -17.39 2.17
N PRO A 71 -2.27 -17.17 2.24
CA PRO A 71 -1.31 -18.03 1.57
C PRO A 71 -1.40 -19.44 2.17
N PHE A 72 -1.28 -20.47 1.33
CA PHE A 72 -1.37 -21.87 1.78
C PHE A 72 -0.30 -22.23 2.83
N SER A 73 0.87 -21.60 2.74
CA SER A 73 1.98 -21.76 3.71
C SER A 73 1.70 -21.13 5.08
N ASN A 74 0.66 -20.31 5.21
CA ASN A 74 0.39 -19.49 6.39
C ASN A 74 1.49 -18.48 6.74
N LEU A 75 2.34 -18.09 5.79
CA LEU A 75 3.41 -17.12 6.02
C LEU A 75 3.17 -15.81 5.24
N ALA A 76 3.03 -14.69 5.95
CA ALA A 76 2.93 -13.37 5.33
C ALA A 76 4.19 -13.01 4.51
N ALA A 77 5.34 -13.56 4.89
CA ALA A 77 6.60 -13.38 4.17
C ALA A 77 6.49 -13.85 2.70
N ASP A 78 5.76 -14.93 2.41
CA ASP A 78 5.60 -15.43 1.05
C ASP A 78 4.84 -14.44 0.17
N VAL A 79 3.82 -13.80 0.73
CA VAL A 79 3.03 -12.77 0.04
C VAL A 79 3.89 -11.53 -0.23
N VAL A 80 4.66 -11.07 0.76
CA VAL A 80 5.60 -9.94 0.58
C VAL A 80 6.63 -10.27 -0.49
N ASN A 81 7.26 -11.44 -0.41
CA ASN A 81 8.29 -11.86 -1.36
C ASN A 81 7.71 -12.03 -2.77
N ALA A 82 6.48 -12.52 -2.91
CA ALA A 82 5.77 -12.55 -4.19
C ALA A 82 5.63 -11.15 -4.80
N ILE A 83 5.16 -10.17 -4.03
CA ILE A 83 5.02 -8.78 -4.51
C ILE A 83 6.39 -8.22 -4.91
N MET A 84 7.44 -8.46 -4.11
CA MET A 84 8.80 -7.99 -4.43
C MET A 84 9.35 -8.64 -5.71
N ARG A 85 9.15 -9.94 -5.92
CA ARG A 85 9.52 -10.62 -7.18
C ARG A 85 8.76 -10.05 -8.37
N TRP A 86 7.46 -9.78 -8.20
CA TRP A 86 6.64 -9.18 -9.26
C TRP A 86 7.13 -7.78 -9.65
N MET A 87 7.52 -6.96 -8.67
CA MET A 87 8.10 -5.64 -8.90
C MET A 87 9.49 -5.70 -9.55
N GLY A 88 10.34 -6.64 -9.12
CA GLY A 88 11.69 -6.82 -9.69
C GLY A 88 11.68 -7.13 -11.19
N LYS A 89 10.63 -7.81 -11.68
CA LYS A 89 10.42 -8.08 -13.12
C LYS A 89 10.06 -6.83 -13.95
N LYS A 90 9.80 -5.69 -13.31
CA LYS A 90 9.31 -4.46 -13.95
C LYS A 90 10.32 -3.31 -13.96
N ASN A 91 11.59 -3.58 -13.67
CA ASN A 91 12.66 -2.57 -13.61
C ASN A 91 12.31 -1.39 -12.70
N ILE A 92 11.68 -1.68 -11.54
CA ILE A 92 11.30 -0.67 -10.55
C ILE A 92 12.47 -0.46 -9.59
N GLU A 93 12.95 0.77 -9.49
CA GLU A 93 13.92 1.17 -8.47
C GLU A 93 13.23 1.35 -7.11
N ILE A 94 13.83 0.79 -6.06
CA ILE A 94 13.32 0.90 -4.68
C ILE A 94 14.42 1.50 -3.81
N LEU A 95 14.20 2.74 -3.36
CA LEU A 95 15.07 3.41 -2.40
C LEU A 95 14.61 3.14 -0.98
N TYR A 96 15.36 2.31 -0.26
CA TYR A 96 15.22 2.15 1.18
C TYR A 96 15.91 3.29 1.92
N GLU A 97 15.62 3.41 3.22
CA GLU A 97 16.19 4.46 4.08
C GLU A 97 16.05 5.89 3.50
N ALA A 98 15.00 6.05 2.68
CA ALA A 98 14.58 7.29 2.04
C ALA A 98 13.29 7.79 2.69
N LYS A 99 13.39 8.75 3.61
CA LYS A 99 12.23 9.39 4.21
C LYS A 99 11.85 10.64 3.42
N VAL A 100 10.68 10.63 2.80
CA VAL A 100 10.12 11.82 2.14
C VAL A 100 9.74 12.85 3.20
N SER A 101 10.21 14.08 3.03
CA SER A 101 9.99 15.20 3.95
C SER A 101 9.12 16.31 3.35
N GLY A 102 8.95 16.35 2.02
CA GLY A 102 8.10 17.35 1.38
C GLY A 102 7.83 17.08 -0.09
N LEU A 103 6.78 17.72 -0.62
CA LEU A 103 6.52 17.81 -2.06
C LEU A 103 7.22 19.05 -2.62
N LEU A 104 7.79 18.92 -3.82
CA LEU A 104 8.25 20.06 -4.62
C LEU A 104 7.11 20.48 -5.53
N MET A 105 6.66 21.72 -5.38
CA MET A 105 5.52 22.27 -6.09
C MET A 105 5.96 23.43 -6.98
N LYS A 106 5.43 23.49 -8.21
CA LYS A 106 5.59 24.63 -9.13
C LYS A 106 4.25 24.88 -9.82
N GLU A 107 3.76 26.12 -9.76
CA GLU A 107 2.50 26.53 -10.41
C GLU A 107 1.31 25.61 -10.05
N GLY A 108 1.23 25.19 -8.78
CA GLY A 108 0.18 24.29 -8.30
C GLY A 108 0.35 22.81 -8.66
N ALA A 109 1.39 22.44 -9.40
CA ALA A 109 1.68 21.06 -9.77
C ALA A 109 2.84 20.45 -8.98
N VAL A 110 2.76 19.16 -8.67
CA VAL A 110 3.89 18.39 -8.12
C VAL A 110 4.93 18.18 -9.21
N VAL A 111 6.17 18.61 -8.96
CA VAL A 111 7.31 18.42 -9.87
C VAL A 111 8.36 17.46 -9.30
N GLY A 112 8.21 17.07 -8.03
CA GLY A 112 9.13 16.17 -7.36
C GLY A 112 8.87 16.07 -5.86
N ILE A 113 9.85 15.48 -5.16
CA ILE A 113 9.84 15.31 -3.71
C ILE A 113 11.19 15.72 -3.12
N ARG A 114 11.16 16.18 -1.87
CA ARG A 114 12.34 16.24 -1.01
C ARG A 114 12.36 15.01 -0.13
N ALA A 115 13.51 14.34 -0.06
CA ALA A 115 13.70 13.16 0.76
C ALA A 115 15.07 13.18 1.45
N MET A 116 15.13 12.62 2.65
CA MET A 116 16.38 12.27 3.31
C MET A 116 16.72 10.83 2.97
N VAL A 117 17.74 10.62 2.14
CA VAL A 117 18.19 9.31 1.66
C VAL A 117 19.55 9.02 2.29
N ASN A 118 19.62 8.00 3.13
CA ASN A 118 20.85 7.64 3.86
C ASN A 118 21.45 8.83 4.64
N GLY A 119 20.60 9.65 5.27
CA GLY A 119 21.01 10.84 6.03
C GLY A 119 21.31 12.08 5.17
N ILE A 120 21.25 11.99 3.85
CA ILE A 120 21.55 13.10 2.93
C ILE A 120 20.24 13.64 2.34
N ASN A 121 20.07 14.96 2.36
CA ASN A 121 18.95 15.60 1.69
C ASN A 121 19.10 15.50 0.17
N LYS A 122 18.06 15.01 -0.50
CA LYS A 122 17.96 14.89 -1.96
C LYS A 122 16.64 15.43 -2.45
N GLU A 123 16.68 16.01 -3.64
CA GLU A 123 15.49 16.33 -4.42
C GLU A 123 15.38 15.33 -5.57
N ILE A 124 14.20 14.74 -5.73
CA ILE A 124 13.91 13.74 -6.74
C ILE A 124 12.76 14.26 -7.60
N PHE A 125 13.03 14.51 -8.87
CA PHE A 125 12.06 15.07 -9.81
C PHE A 125 11.23 13.98 -10.49
N GLY A 126 9.96 14.30 -10.76
CA GLY A 126 9.04 13.38 -11.40
C GLY A 126 7.78 14.08 -11.91
N LYS A 127 7.21 13.57 -13.00
CA LYS A 127 6.01 14.14 -13.63
C LYS A 127 4.71 13.83 -12.87
N ARG A 128 4.73 12.77 -12.04
CA ARG A 128 3.56 12.25 -11.32
C ARG A 128 4.00 11.71 -9.97
N GLY A 129 3.20 11.95 -8.94
CA GLY A 129 3.42 11.43 -7.59
C GLY A 129 2.23 10.60 -7.12
N ILE A 130 2.49 9.49 -6.42
CA ILE A 130 1.47 8.66 -5.77
C ILE A 130 1.86 8.53 -4.30
N ILE A 131 0.96 8.93 -3.39
CA ILE A 131 1.19 8.85 -1.94
C ILE A 131 0.60 7.53 -1.42
N CYS A 132 1.48 6.57 -1.07
CA CYS A 132 1.10 5.22 -0.61
C CYS A 132 1.63 4.91 0.80
N ILE A 133 1.62 5.88 1.72
CA ILE A 133 2.37 5.77 2.99
C ILE A 133 1.56 5.27 4.20
N GLY A 134 0.33 4.84 3.97
CA GLY A 134 -0.55 4.28 4.99
C GLY A 134 -1.10 5.32 5.97
N GLY A 135 -1.69 4.83 7.07
CA GLY A 135 -2.29 5.66 8.13
C GLY A 135 -1.35 5.94 9.30
N LYS A 136 -1.92 6.02 10.51
CA LYS A 136 -1.18 6.29 11.78
C LYS A 136 -1.18 5.12 12.78
N SER A 137 -1.84 4.00 12.47
CA SER A 137 -1.84 2.81 13.33
C SER A 137 -0.56 1.99 13.17
N TYR A 138 -0.11 1.30 14.22
CA TYR A 138 1.14 0.52 14.23
C TYR A 138 2.37 1.34 13.74
N PRO A 139 2.70 2.48 14.38
CA PRO A 139 3.76 3.38 13.91
C PRO A 139 5.15 2.71 13.84
N ALA A 140 5.40 1.67 14.66
CA ALA A 140 6.61 0.87 14.60
C ALA A 140 6.84 0.22 13.21
N THR A 141 5.78 0.06 12.39
CA THR A 141 5.86 -0.46 11.03
C THR A 141 6.20 0.60 9.97
N GLY A 142 6.22 1.88 10.34
CA GLY A 142 6.49 3.03 9.47
C GLY A 142 5.27 3.87 9.11
N SER A 143 4.04 3.38 9.33
CA SER A 143 2.82 4.15 9.10
C SER A 143 2.52 5.08 10.30
N ASN A 144 3.10 6.28 10.26
CA ASN A 144 3.11 7.28 11.35
C ASN A 144 2.25 8.52 11.05
N GLY A 145 1.56 8.57 9.90
CA GLY A 145 0.71 9.69 9.49
C GLY A 145 1.43 10.83 8.75
N ASP A 146 2.68 10.66 8.33
CA ASP A 146 3.44 11.68 7.58
C ASP A 146 2.70 12.15 6.29
N GLY A 147 1.79 11.33 5.76
CA GLY A 147 1.08 11.58 4.50
C GLY A 147 0.04 12.66 4.60
N TYR A 148 -0.50 12.86 5.81
CA TYR A 148 -1.44 13.94 6.07
C TYR A 148 -0.74 15.30 5.95
N ALA A 149 0.51 15.40 6.40
CA ALA A 149 1.30 16.61 6.26
C ALA A 149 1.74 16.84 4.80
N LEU A 150 2.08 15.77 4.07
CA LEU A 150 2.44 15.86 2.65
C LEU A 150 1.28 16.29 1.75
N ALA A 151 0.05 15.86 2.05
CA ALA A 151 -1.09 16.15 1.19
C ALA A 151 -1.64 17.58 1.35
N LYS A 152 -1.44 18.22 2.51
CA LYS A 152 -1.95 19.58 2.79
C LYS A 152 -1.41 20.65 1.82
N PRO A 153 -0.09 20.76 1.54
CA PRO A 153 0.45 21.71 0.57
C PRO A 153 -0.07 21.50 -0.86
N ALA A 154 -0.55 20.31 -1.20
CA ALA A 154 -1.17 20.01 -2.49
C ALA A 154 -2.67 20.37 -2.52
N GLY A 155 -3.19 21.06 -1.50
CA GLY A 155 -4.58 21.54 -1.45
C GLY A 155 -5.60 20.52 -0.93
N HIS A 156 -5.17 19.36 -0.42
CA HIS A 156 -6.10 18.35 0.10
C HIS A 156 -6.56 18.65 1.52
N ALA A 157 -7.86 18.47 1.77
CA ALA A 157 -8.43 18.46 3.11
C ALA A 157 -8.19 17.10 3.79
N ILE A 158 -7.75 17.13 5.05
CA ILE A 158 -7.56 15.93 5.88
C ILE A 158 -8.76 15.79 6.81
N ARG A 159 -9.52 14.69 6.65
CA ARG A 159 -10.63 14.36 7.55
C ARG A 159 -10.12 13.53 8.72
N ILE A 160 -10.56 13.88 9.92
CA ILE A 160 -10.35 13.06 11.10
C ILE A 160 -11.30 11.86 10.97
N CYS A 161 -10.75 10.64 11.12
CA CYS A 161 -11.58 9.46 11.23
C CYS A 161 -12.25 9.49 12.60
N GLN A 162 -13.56 9.69 12.61
CA GLN A 162 -14.42 9.46 13.78
C GLN A 162 -14.81 7.98 13.82
#